data_AF-A0A4Y8L890-F1
#
_entry.id   AF-A0A4Y8L890-F1
#
_cell.length_a   1.000
_cell.length_b   1.000
_cell.length_c   1.000
_cell.angle_alpha   90.00
_cell.angle_beta   90.00
_cell.angle_gamma   90.00
#
_symmetry.space_group_name_H-M   'P 1'
#
loop_
_entity.id
_entity.type
_entity.pdbx_description
1 polymer ?
#
loop_
_entity_poly.entity_id
_entity_poly.type
_entity_poly.pdbx_seq_one_letter_code
_entity_poly.pdbx_strand_id
1 'polypeptide(L)'
;MKKVLLAFFVMTLLSACGGLKTYNSALKQIELGMTKEQVVSLMGQDYQTSGKIYENNKEYETIEYKDMYKFHWIFEFADNSLYKWYKETEDQRK
;
A
#
# COMPACT_ATOMS: atom_id res chain seq x y z
N MET A 1 -26.04 30.12 19.90
CA MET A 1 -24.76 29.59 19.37
C MET A 1 -24.84 28.10 19.05
N LYS A 2 -25.85 27.66 18.26
CA LYS A 2 -26.06 26.23 17.91
C LYS A 2 -25.79 25.91 16.42
N LYS A 3 -25.61 26.96 15.60
CA LYS A 3 -25.41 26.86 14.15
C LYS A 3 -23.96 26.65 13.73
N VAL A 4 -23.01 26.82 14.66
CA VAL A 4 -21.56 26.67 14.40
C VAL A 4 -21.12 25.21 14.48
N LEU A 5 -21.83 24.38 15.25
CA LEU A 5 -21.55 22.94 15.38
C LEU A 5 -21.83 22.14 14.10
N LEU A 6 -22.80 22.58 13.29
CA LEU A 6 -23.14 21.89 12.04
C LEU A 6 -22.09 22.12 10.94
N ALA A 7 -21.36 23.23 10.98
CA ALA A 7 -20.35 23.57 9.99
C ALA A 7 -19.07 22.72 10.10
N PHE A 8 -18.73 22.26 11.32
CA PHE A 8 -17.56 21.40 11.53
C PHE A 8 -17.76 19.97 11.01
N PHE A 9 -19.01 19.47 10.99
CA PHE A 9 -19.32 18.11 10.56
C PHE A 9 -19.27 17.91 9.03
N VAL A 10 -19.46 18.99 8.26
CA VAL A 10 -19.45 18.92 6.79
C VAL A 10 -18.01 18.91 6.23
N MET A 11 -17.04 19.45 6.97
CA MET A 11 -15.66 19.57 6.49
C MET A 11 -14.88 18.25 6.50
N THR A 12 -15.27 17.28 7.33
CA THR A 12 -14.61 15.97 7.41
C THR A 12 -15.08 14.98 6.34
N LEU A 13 -16.19 15.25 5.65
CA LEU A 13 -16.76 14.36 4.65
C LEU A 13 -16.05 14.42 3.28
N LEU A 14 -15.23 15.45 3.02
CA LEU A 14 -14.55 15.62 1.73
C LEU A 14 -13.17 14.92 1.62
N SER A 15 -12.65 14.33 2.69
CA SER A 15 -11.34 13.65 2.66
C SER A 15 -11.37 12.27 1.98
N ALA A 16 -12.55 11.74 1.63
CA ALA A 16 -12.70 10.37 1.16
C ALA A 16 -12.51 10.18 -0.37
N CYS A 17 -12.41 11.25 -1.16
CA CYS A 17 -12.35 11.13 -2.63
C CYS A 17 -10.92 11.05 -3.23
N GLY A 18 -9.87 11.03 -2.40
CA GLY A 18 -8.48 11.06 -2.87
C GLY A 18 -7.87 9.69 -3.24
N GLY A 19 -8.48 8.57 -2.85
CA GLY A 19 -7.84 7.26 -2.95
C GLY A 19 -7.62 6.75 -4.38
N LEU A 20 -8.56 7.01 -5.29
CA LEU A 20 -8.62 6.32 -6.58
C LEU A 20 -7.50 6.70 -7.56
N LYS A 21 -7.18 8.00 -7.68
CA LYS A 21 -6.11 8.45 -8.59
C LYS A 21 -4.72 8.16 -8.02
N THR A 22 -4.60 8.17 -6.70
CA THR A 22 -3.33 8.07 -5.99
C THR A 22 -2.64 6.73 -6.20
N TYR A 23 -3.37 5.60 -6.13
CA TYR A 23 -2.76 4.28 -6.30
C TYR A 23 -2.18 4.05 -7.70
N ASN A 24 -2.90 4.44 -8.76
CA ASN A 24 -2.38 4.27 -10.14
C ASN A 24 -1.15 5.15 -10.38
N SER A 25 -1.11 6.37 -9.84
CA SER A 25 0.09 7.21 -9.90
C SER A 25 1.24 6.71 -9.02
N ALA A 26 0.94 6.13 -7.85
CA ALA A 26 1.94 5.59 -6.93
C ALA A 26 2.58 4.34 -7.51
N LEU A 27 1.79 3.39 -8.02
CA LEU A 27 2.27 2.17 -8.65
C LEU A 27 3.19 2.43 -9.84
N LYS A 28 2.97 3.51 -10.60
CA LYS A 28 3.86 3.93 -11.70
C LYS A 28 5.22 4.44 -11.26
N GLN A 29 5.36 4.84 -10.00
CA GLN A 29 6.60 5.31 -9.40
C GLN A 29 7.36 4.20 -8.69
N ILE A 30 6.79 3.00 -8.56
CA ILE A 30 7.45 1.87 -7.90
C ILE A 30 8.55 1.33 -8.81
N GLU A 31 9.77 1.25 -8.27
CA GLU A 31 10.94 0.70 -8.94
C GLU A 31 11.60 -0.38 -8.08
N LEU A 32 12.23 -1.36 -8.73
CA LEU A 32 13.06 -2.34 -8.03
C LEU A 32 14.24 -1.63 -7.35
N GLY A 33 14.64 -2.12 -6.18
CA GLY A 33 15.66 -1.49 -5.35
C GLY A 33 15.12 -0.50 -4.32
N MET A 34 13.84 -0.09 -4.42
CA MET A 34 13.23 0.78 -3.43
C MET A 34 13.18 0.11 -2.05
N THR A 35 13.42 0.90 -1.01
CA THR A 35 13.23 0.48 0.37
C THR A 35 11.76 0.31 0.71
N LYS A 36 11.46 -0.47 1.75
CA LYS A 36 10.09 -0.58 2.26
C LYS A 36 9.54 0.79 2.64
N GLU A 37 10.33 1.62 3.30
CA GLU A 37 9.92 2.98 3.66
C GLU A 37 9.56 3.82 2.43
N GLN A 38 10.32 3.73 1.33
CA GLN A 38 10.02 4.43 0.08
C GLN A 38 8.71 3.91 -0.55
N VAL A 39 8.53 2.59 -0.64
CA VAL A 39 7.28 2.00 -1.15
C VAL A 39 6.09 2.44 -0.30
N VAL A 40 6.20 2.37 1.02
CA VAL A 40 5.15 2.78 1.96
C VAL A 40 4.87 4.28 1.87
N SER A 41 5.88 5.11 1.62
CA SER A 41 5.68 6.54 1.43
C SER A 41 4.85 6.88 0.18
N LEU A 42 4.94 6.04 -0.87
CA LEU A 42 4.18 6.18 -2.10
C LEU A 42 2.79 5.56 -2.01
N MET A 43 2.70 4.34 -1.44
CA MET A 43 1.50 3.51 -1.42
C MET A 43 0.59 3.76 -0.21
N GLY A 44 1.10 4.39 0.83
CA GLY A 44 0.40 4.66 2.09
C GLY A 44 0.73 3.65 3.19
N GLN A 45 0.27 3.94 4.41
CA GLN A 45 0.56 3.14 5.61
C GLN A 45 -0.40 1.96 5.82
N ASP A 46 -1.47 1.87 5.04
CA ASP A 46 -2.53 0.86 5.20
C ASP A 46 -2.17 -0.45 4.46
N TYR A 47 -1.03 -1.03 4.84
CA TYR A 47 -0.57 -2.32 4.34
C TYR A 47 -0.65 -3.41 5.41
N GLN A 48 -0.71 -4.66 4.96
CA GLN A 48 -0.58 -5.84 5.81
C GLN A 48 0.78 -6.49 5.55
N THR A 49 1.43 -7.02 6.58
CA THR A 49 2.64 -7.84 6.41
C THR A 49 2.21 -9.29 6.31
N SER A 50 2.44 -9.90 5.15
CA SER A 50 1.97 -11.26 4.83
C SER A 50 3.05 -12.32 5.13
N GLY A 51 4.29 -11.91 5.37
CA GLY A 51 5.35 -12.80 5.82
C GLY A 51 6.68 -12.10 6.06
N LYS A 52 7.47 -12.63 7.00
CA LYS A 52 8.86 -12.25 7.25
C LYS A 52 9.67 -13.50 7.54
N ILE A 53 10.66 -13.80 6.69
CA ILE A 53 11.53 -14.96 6.81
C ILE A 53 12.99 -14.54 6.74
N TYR A 54 13.86 -15.32 7.39
CA TYR A 54 15.30 -15.16 7.28
C TYR A 54 15.88 -16.43 6.66
N GLU A 55 16.54 -16.30 5.51
CA GLU A 55 17.14 -17.43 4.80
C GLU A 55 18.46 -16.99 4.15
N ASN A 56 19.50 -17.84 4.21
CA ASN A 56 20.80 -17.57 3.59
C ASN A 56 21.43 -16.21 3.98
N ASN A 57 21.31 -15.82 5.26
CA ASN A 57 21.73 -14.51 5.79
C ASN A 57 21.02 -13.30 5.15
N LYS A 58 19.87 -13.51 4.53
CA LYS A 58 19.02 -12.45 3.99
C LYS A 58 17.67 -12.42 4.67
N GLU A 59 17.17 -11.23 4.89
CA GLU A 59 15.80 -10.98 5.35
C GLU A 59 14.88 -10.87 4.14
N TYR A 60 13.81 -11.66 4.11
CA TYR A 60 12.74 -11.49 3.14
C TYR A 60 11.47 -11.05 3.85
N GLU A 61 10.83 -10.01 3.31
CA GLU A 61 9.59 -9.47 3.84
C GLU A 61 8.59 -9.28 2.71
N THR A 62 7.33 -9.66 2.95
CA THR A 62 6.24 -9.44 2.00
C THR A 62 5.18 -8.55 2.64
N ILE A 63 4.82 -7.47 1.95
CA ILE A 63 3.68 -6.63 2.30
C ILE A 63 2.62 -6.64 1.21
N GLU A 64 1.40 -6.36 1.62
CA GLU A 64 0.21 -6.43 0.78
C GLU A 64 -0.65 -5.18 0.98
N TYR A 65 -1.07 -4.59 -0.14
CA TYR A 65 -2.07 -3.52 -0.17
C TYR A 65 -3.37 -4.04 -0.78
N LYS A 66 -4.49 -3.75 -0.12
CA LYS A 66 -5.83 -4.03 -0.64
C LYS A 66 -6.45 -2.72 -1.09
N ASP A 67 -6.69 -2.58 -2.39
CA ASP A 67 -7.41 -1.39 -2.87
C ASP A 67 -8.93 -1.53 -2.70
N MET A 68 -9.65 -0.44 -2.95
CA MET A 68 -11.11 -0.38 -2.85
C MET A 68 -11.87 -1.34 -3.79
N TYR A 69 -11.21 -1.87 -4.81
CA TYR A 69 -11.76 -2.88 -5.72
C TYR A 69 -11.38 -4.31 -5.32
N LYS A 70 -10.79 -4.48 -4.12
CA LYS A 70 -10.28 -5.75 -3.61
C LYS A 70 -9.17 -6.33 -4.50
N PHE A 71 -8.43 -5.49 -5.21
CA PHE A 71 -7.17 -5.95 -5.79
C PHE A 71 -6.10 -5.97 -4.72
N HIS A 72 -5.35 -7.06 -4.71
CA HIS A 72 -4.24 -7.27 -3.80
C HIS A 72 -2.95 -6.94 -4.56
N TRP A 73 -2.18 -5.99 -4.05
CA TRP A 73 -0.88 -5.62 -4.59
C TRP A 73 0.20 -6.15 -3.64
N ILE A 74 1.02 -7.06 -4.13
CA ILE A 74 2.05 -7.76 -3.37
C ILE A 74 3.41 -7.11 -3.67
N PHE A 75 4.18 -6.85 -2.62
CA PHE A 75 5.54 -6.31 -2.69
C PHE A 75 6.46 -7.20 -1.85
N GLU A 76 7.49 -7.74 -2.48
CA GLU A 76 8.47 -8.62 -1.85
C GLU A 76 9.84 -7.92 -1.76
N PHE A 77 10.40 -7.88 -0.55
CA PHE A 77 11.66 -7.24 -0.23
C PHE A 77 12.69 -8.28 0.18
N ALA A 78 13.93 -8.04 -0.21
CA ALA A 78 15.11 -8.78 0.25
C ALA A 78 16.09 -7.76 0.85
N ASP A 79 16.47 -7.92 2.11
CA ASP A 79 17.33 -6.99 2.86
C ASP A 79 16.86 -5.52 2.74
N ASN A 80 15.55 -5.29 2.92
CA ASN A 80 14.88 -4.01 2.75
C ASN A 80 15.00 -3.41 1.33
N SER A 81 15.18 -4.22 0.29
CA SER A 81 15.20 -3.79 -1.10
C SER A 81 14.13 -4.53 -1.90
N LEU A 82 13.22 -3.79 -2.53
CA LEU A 82 12.15 -4.34 -3.35
C LEU A 82 12.74 -5.10 -4.53
N TYR A 83 12.51 -6.40 -4.63
CA TYR A 83 12.98 -7.22 -5.75
C TYR A 83 11.87 -7.72 -6.66
N LYS A 84 10.61 -7.68 -6.19
CA LYS A 84 9.44 -8.12 -6.96
C LYS A 84 8.18 -7.44 -6.45
N TRP A 85 7.29 -7.07 -7.37
CA TRP A 85 5.94 -6.65 -7.04
C TRP A 85 4.97 -7.04 -8.15
N TYR A 86 3.72 -7.30 -7.79
CA TYR A 86 2.69 -7.71 -8.75
C TYR A 86 1.29 -7.54 -8.18
N LYS A 87 0.31 -7.50 -9.08
CA LYS A 87 -1.10 -7.65 -8.74
C LYS A 87 -1.41 -9.13 -8.56
N GLU A 88 -1.93 -9.53 -7.41
CA GLU A 88 -2.43 -10.89 -7.22
C GLU A 88 -3.60 -11.14 -8.18
N THR A 89 -3.54 -12.25 -8.90
CA THR A 89 -4.61 -12.74 -9.76
C THR A 89 -5.07 -14.10 -9.27
N GLU A 90 -6.29 -14.49 -9.62
CA GLU A 90 -6.90 -15.76 -9.21
C GLU A 90 -6.04 -17.00 -9.53
N ASP A 91 -5.19 -16.91 -10.56
CA ASP A 91 -4.35 -18.01 -11.05
C ASP A 91 -3.13 -18.29 -10.16
N GLN A 92 -2.71 -17.33 -9.33
CA GLN A 92 -1.54 -17.46 -8.44
C GLN A 92 -1.87 -18.05 -7.07
N ARG A 93 -3.15 -18.38 -6.80
CA ARG A 93 -3.63 -18.97 -5.53
C ARG A 93 -3.78 -20.49 -5.55
N LYS A 94 -3.49 -21.15 -6.67
CA LYS A 94 -3.55 -22.62 -6.82
C LYS A 94 -2.16 -23.22 -6.72
#